data_AF-A0A7C4HLA0-F1
#
_entry.id   AF-A0A7C4HLA0-F1
#
_cell.length_a   1.000
_cell.length_b   1.000
_cell.length_c   1.000
_cell.angle_alpha   90.00
_cell.angle_beta   90.00
_cell.angle_gamma   90.00
#
_symmetry.space_group_name_H-M   'P 1'
#
loop_
_entity.id
_entity.type
_entity.pdbx_description
1 polymer ?
#
loop_
_entity_poly.entity_id
_entity_poly.type
_entity_poly.pdbx_seq_one_letter_code
_entity_poly.pdbx_strand_id
1 'polypeptide(L)'
;MASSAKKTAITLYPFQKTWIGIRPRFKVGMFARQTGKTFTTTLEIVDEILEAESEGRRMRWVILSRGERQAKEAMEEGVKRH
;
A
#
# COMPACT_ATOMS: atom_id res chain seq x y z
N MET A 1 -33.10 5.21 -2.05
CA MET A 1 -32.37 5.37 -3.33
C MET A 1 -30.96 4.87 -3.13
N ALA A 2 -30.59 3.73 -3.71
CA ALA A 2 -29.23 3.22 -3.59
C ALA A 2 -28.31 4.07 -4.46
N SER A 3 -27.39 4.80 -3.82
CA SER A 3 -26.30 5.52 -4.50
C SER A 3 -25.58 4.54 -5.42
N SER A 4 -25.50 4.85 -6.72
CA SER A 4 -24.66 4.13 -7.68
C SER A 4 -23.20 4.29 -7.24
N ALA A 5 -22.72 3.36 -6.41
CA ALA A 5 -21.35 3.37 -5.94
C ALA A 5 -20.42 3.34 -7.16
N LYS A 6 -19.64 4.40 -7.34
CA LYS A 6 -18.66 4.53 -8.42
C LYS A 6 -17.77 3.28 -8.36
N LYS A 7 -17.78 2.47 -9.42
CA LYS A 7 -16.98 1.23 -9.49
C LYS A 7 -15.52 1.63 -9.35
N THR A 8 -14.88 1.26 -8.23
CA THR A 8 -13.47 1.57 -8.01
C THR A 8 -12.63 0.76 -8.99
N ALA A 9 -11.56 1.36 -9.51
CA ALA A 9 -10.63 0.68 -10.42
C ALA A 9 -9.96 -0.54 -9.76
N ILE A 10 -9.86 -0.51 -8.44
CA ILE A 10 -9.28 -1.56 -7.61
C ILE A 10 -10.32 -1.95 -6.55
N THR A 11 -10.56 -3.26 -6.38
CA THR A 11 -11.35 -3.79 -5.26
C THR A 11 -10.40 -4.27 -4.17
N LEU A 12 -10.49 -3.64 -2.99
CA LEU A 12 -9.73 -4.03 -1.80
C LEU A 12 -10.53 -5.01 -0.94
N TYR A 13 -9.87 -6.06 -0.45
CA TYR A 13 -10.44 -6.96 0.55
C TYR A 13 -10.61 -6.25 1.90
N PRO A 14 -11.51 -6.73 2.77
CA PRO A 14 -11.78 -6.09 4.06
C PRO A 14 -10.52 -5.82 4.89
N PHE A 15 -9.61 -6.80 5.00
CA PHE A 15 -8.38 -6.61 5.76
C PHE A 15 -7.45 -5.55 5.15
N GLN A 16 -7.45 -5.38 3.83
CA GLN A 16 -6.62 -4.39 3.13
C GLN A 16 -7.15 -2.99 3.39
N LYS A 17 -8.48 -2.81 3.39
CA LYS A 17 -9.12 -1.55 3.77
C LYS A 17 -8.79 -1.18 5.21
N THR A 18 -8.93 -2.13 6.14
CA THR A 18 -8.59 -1.91 7.55
C THR A 18 -7.11 -1.59 7.70
N TRP A 19 -6.22 -2.32 7.01
CA TRP A 19 -4.79 -2.06 7.01
C TRP A 19 -4.54 -0.62 6.55
N ILE A 20 -4.90 -0.23 5.33
CA ILE A 20 -4.57 1.09 4.79
C ILE A 20 -5.24 2.24 5.57
N GLY A 21 -6.44 2.03 6.11
CA GLY A 21 -7.19 3.05 6.85
C GLY A 21 -6.63 3.41 8.23
N ILE A 22 -5.71 2.62 8.79
CA ILE A 22 -5.06 2.92 10.08
C ILE A 22 -3.64 3.46 9.85
N ARG A 23 -3.34 4.63 10.43
CA ARG A 23 -2.04 5.31 10.30
C ARG A 23 -1.33 5.52 11.66
N PRO A 24 -0.97 4.44 12.37
CA PRO A 24 -0.15 4.56 13.57
C PRO A 24 1.31 4.88 13.22
N ARG A 25 2.05 5.50 14.15
CA ARG A 25 3.49 5.75 13.98
C ARG A 25 4.30 4.46 13.75
N PHE A 26 3.87 3.35 14.35
CA PHE A 26 4.47 2.04 14.17
C PHE A 26 3.39 1.02 13.83
N LYS A 27 3.64 0.20 12.81
CA LYS A 27 2.68 -0.77 12.30
C LYS A 27 3.38 -2.10 12.06
N VAL A 28 2.83 -3.18 12.61
CA VAL A 28 3.38 -4.53 12.49
C VAL A 28 2.27 -5.45 11.99
N GLY A 29 2.59 -6.29 11.00
CA GLY A 29 1.62 -7.19 10.38
C GLY A 29 2.14 -8.62 10.30
N MET A 30 1.34 -9.56 10.78
CA MET A 30 1.54 -10.99 10.59
C MET A 30 0.57 -11.49 9.51
N PHE A 31 1.09 -11.76 8.32
CA PHE A 31 0.28 -12.13 7.16
C PHE A 31 0.48 -13.60 6.78
N ALA A 32 -0.62 -14.29 6.44
CA ALA A 32 -0.55 -15.57 5.77
C ALA A 32 0.01 -15.42 4.34
N ARG A 33 0.52 -16.52 3.76
CA ARG A 33 1.03 -16.52 2.38
C ARG A 33 -0.10 -16.23 1.38
N GLN A 34 0.26 -15.64 0.24
CA GLN A 34 -0.66 -15.38 -0.90
C GLN A 34 -1.90 -14.55 -0.56
N THR A 35 -1.89 -13.80 0.54
CA THR A 35 -2.97 -12.89 0.93
C THR A 35 -2.89 -11.52 0.24
N GLY A 36 -1.87 -11.28 -0.58
CA GLY A 36 -1.66 -9.97 -1.20
C GLY A 36 -0.97 -8.95 -0.29
N LYS A 37 -0.23 -9.39 0.74
CA LYS A 37 0.49 -8.48 1.66
C LYS A 37 1.35 -7.43 0.92
N THR A 38 2.11 -7.84 -0.10
CA THR A 38 2.99 -6.94 -0.85
C THR A 38 2.18 -5.85 -1.54
N PHE A 39 1.10 -6.22 -2.23
CA PHE A 39 0.20 -5.27 -2.89
C PHE A 39 -0.34 -4.24 -1.90
N THR A 40 -0.83 -4.68 -0.73
CA THR A 40 -1.43 -3.81 0.28
C THR A 40 -0.40 -2.87 0.90
N THR A 41 0.79 -3.37 1.26
CA THR A 41 1.82 -2.54 1.89
C THR A 41 2.48 -1.57 0.92
N THR A 42 2.61 -1.92 -0.37
CA THR A 42 3.13 -0.97 -1.36
C THR A 42 2.07 0.05 -1.78
N LEU A 43 0.78 -0.30 -1.71
CA LEU A 43 -0.31 0.64 -1.93
C LEU A 43 -0.32 1.72 -0.84
N GLU A 44 -0.13 1.33 0.41
CA GLU A 44 0.04 2.27 1.53
C GLU A 44 1.21 3.24 1.31
N ILE A 45 2.37 2.74 0.87
CA ILE A 45 3.53 3.59 0.55
C ILE A 45 3.18 4.63 -0.52
N VAL A 46 2.52 4.21 -1.61
CA VAL A 46 2.18 5.11 -2.73
C VAL A 46 1.09 6.09 -2.32
N ASP A 47 0.06 5.64 -1.60
CA ASP A 47 -1.02 6.49 -1.07
C ASP A 47 -0.45 7.63 -0.22
N GLU A 48 0.46 7.34 0.71
CA GLU A 48 1.09 8.36 1.54
C GLU A 48 2.00 9.33 0.76
N ILE A 49 2.69 8.83 -0.26
CA ILE A 49 3.51 9.69 -1.14
C ILE A 49 2.61 10.64 -1.93
N LEU A 50 1.53 10.13 -2.52
CA LEU A 50 0.58 10.93 -3.29
C LEU A 50 -0.16 11.94 -2.41
N GLU A 51 -0.54 11.57 -1.19
CA GLU A 51 -1.12 12.49 -0.21
C GLU A 51 -0.11 13.60 0.14
N ALA A 52 1.13 13.25 0.47
CA ALA A 52 2.17 14.24 0.76
C ALA A 52 2.46 15.16 -0.43
N GLU A 53 2.50 14.61 -1.65
CA GLU A 53 2.69 15.37 -2.88
C GLU A 53 1.52 16.33 -3.13
N SER A 54 0.28 15.89 -2.88
CA SER A 54 -0.91 16.73 -2.99
C SER A 54 -0.90 17.94 -2.04
N GLU A 55 -0.14 17.83 -0.93
CA GLU A 55 0.08 18.90 0.04
C GLU A 55 1.35 19.72 -0.24
N GLY A 56 2.04 19.48 -1.37
CA GLY A 56 3.30 20.15 -1.71
C GLY A 56 4.49 19.73 -0.85
N ARG A 57 4.38 18.60 -0.12
CA ARG A 57 5.45 18.01 0.69
C ARG A 57 6.16 16.89 -0.09
N ARG A 58 7.34 16.51 0.39
CA ARG A 58 8.06 15.31 -0.07
C ARG A 58 8.03 14.25 1.01
N MET A 59 7.69 13.02 0.63
CA MET A 59 7.73 11.83 1.50
C MET A 59 8.73 10.83 0.92
N ARG A 60 9.60 10.26 1.76
CA ARG A 60 10.59 9.27 1.33
C ARG A 60 10.40 7.98 2.12
N TRP A 61 10.31 6.89 1.38
CA TRP A 61 10.20 5.54 1.90
C TRP A 61 11.43 4.71 1.57
N VAL A 62 11.74 3.76 2.45
CA VAL A 62 12.79 2.74 2.26
C VAL A 62 12.16 1.37 2.47
N ILE A 63 12.41 0.45 1.54
CA ILE A 63 12.02 -0.95 1.65
C ILE A 63 13.26 -1.75 2.06
N LEU A 64 13.23 -2.30 3.28
CA LEU A 64 14.26 -3.22 3.77
C LEU A 64 13.74 -4.65 3.66
N SER A 65 14.57 -5.54 3.14
CA SER A 65 14.26 -6.96 2.99
C SER A 65 15.52 -7.80 3.26
N ARG A 66 15.41 -9.14 3.22
CA ARG A 66 16.55 -10.02 3.48
C ARG A 66 17.62 -9.96 2.39
N GLY A 67 17.30 -9.45 1.19
CA GLY A 67 18.26 -9.30 0.11
C GLY A 67 17.75 -8.39 -0.98
N GLU A 68 18.69 -7.75 -1.69
CA GLU A 68 18.39 -6.72 -2.71
C GLU A 68 17.31 -7.14 -3.71
N ARG A 69 17.36 -8.39 -4.19
CA ARG A 69 16.35 -8.95 -5.11
C ARG A 69 14.92 -8.78 -4.59
N GLN A 70 14.67 -9.06 -3.31
CA GLN A 70 13.32 -8.98 -2.74
C GLN A 70 12.84 -7.53 -2.61
N ALA A 71 13.74 -6.61 -2.25
CA ALA A 71 13.42 -5.18 -2.21
C ALA A 71 13.13 -4.65 -3.62
N LYS A 72 13.91 -5.09 -4.62
CA LYS A 72 13.70 -4.74 -6.03
C LYS A 72 12.37 -5.28 -6.55
N GLU A 73 12.03 -6.53 -6.26
CA GLU A 73 10.72 -7.10 -6.62
C GLU A 73 9.56 -6.32 -6.00
N ALA A 74 9.67 -5.91 -4.73
CA ALA A 74 8.65 -5.07 -4.10
C ALA A 74 8.52 -3.68 -4.76
N MET A 75 9.63 -3.12 -5.25
CA MET A 75 9.64 -1.86 -5.98
C MET A 75 8.99 -2.01 -7.37
N GLU A 76 9.44 -2.98 -8.17
CA GLU A 76 8.98 -3.17 -9.55
C GLU A 76 7.54 -3.68 -9.64
N GLU A 77 7.19 -4.72 -8.87
CA GLU A 77 5.89 -5.40 -8.97
C GLU A 77 4.84 -4.82 -8.01
N GLY A 78 5.29 -4.06 -7.02
CA GLY A 78 4.46 -3.50 -5.96
C GLY A 78 4.31 -1.99 -6.08
N VAL A 79 5.40 -1.23 -5.94
CA VAL A 79 5.34 0.24 -5.92
C VAL A 79 5.00 0.82 -7.29
N LYS A 80 5.75 0.45 -8.35
CA LYS A 80 5.55 1.00 -9.71
C LYS A 80 4.24 0.58 -10.37
N ARG A 81 3.54 -0.41 -9.78
CA ARG A 81 2.27 -0.91 -10.28
C ARG A 81 1.10 0.02 -9.94
N HIS A 82 1.19 0.73 -8.82
CA HIS A 82 0.19 1.68 -8.35
C HIS A 82 0.40 3.03 -9.05
#